data_AF-A0A841H9M1-F1
#
_entry.id   AF-A0A841H9M1-F1
#
_cell.length_a   1.000
_cell.length_b   1.000
_cell.length_c   1.000
_cell.angle_alpha   90.00
_cell.angle_beta   90.00
_cell.angle_gamma   90.00
#
_symmetry.space_group_name_H-M   'P 1'
#
loop_
_entity.id
_entity.type
_entity.pdbx_description
1 polymer ?
#
loop_
_entity_poly.entity_id
_entity_poly.type
_entity_poly.pdbx_seq_one_letter_code
_entity_poly.pdbx_strand_id
1 'polypeptide(L)'
;MTIDWGSVTHITKVDPADPLPDDASVLGHTDLVIVGGSDGVTESNTLATIERIATEAPDIPVWQEPYSGSHVSKDTIEAVDNVAVPAVYNGDSANFVDKHVDFFTQAARKPAQLTGANLPLVGDIVESKGRDAVTDLTDAVLAEGYVVQNLDSKAAAESGVDTLYTPEQVAGAALATESFFDFPVFYVEYSGTYGGPADVEAAAQYLEDTTLLYGGGIQNGTQTRAILDAGADAVVVGDIFHEDPDRFIDTIP
;
A
#
# COMPACT_ATOMS: atom_id res chain seq x y z
N MET A 1 0.83 -14.17 -2.72
CA MET A 1 2.13 -14.84 -3.00
C MET A 1 3.13 -14.37 -1.93
N THR A 2 4.16 -15.13 -1.54
CA THR A 2 5.22 -14.55 -0.70
C THR A 2 6.12 -13.72 -1.62
N ILE A 3 6.20 -12.41 -1.38
CA ILE A 3 7.03 -11.52 -2.19
C ILE A 3 8.50 -11.73 -1.86
N ASP A 4 9.31 -11.85 -2.91
CA ASP A 4 10.76 -11.84 -2.79
C ASP A 4 11.25 -10.39 -2.76
N TRP A 5 11.20 -9.79 -1.57
CA TRP A 5 11.58 -8.40 -1.34
C TRP A 5 13.01 -8.08 -1.79
N GLY A 6 13.91 -9.07 -1.79
CA GLY A 6 15.28 -8.88 -2.30
C GLY A 6 15.38 -8.57 -3.79
N SER A 7 14.27 -8.68 -4.52
CA SER A 7 14.17 -8.34 -5.95
C SER A 7 13.33 -7.10 -6.25
N VAL A 8 12.67 -6.52 -5.25
CA VAL A 8 11.77 -5.37 -5.42
C VAL A 8 12.55 -4.10 -5.08
N THR A 9 12.75 -3.22 -6.06
CA THR A 9 13.44 -1.94 -5.90
C THR A 9 12.62 -0.75 -6.38
N HIS A 10 11.60 -1.00 -7.20
CA HIS A 10 10.69 0.00 -7.72
C HIS A 10 9.25 -0.48 -7.65
N ILE A 11 8.38 0.37 -7.12
CA ILE A 11 6.95 0.14 -6.99
C ILE A 11 6.21 1.28 -7.67
N THR A 12 5.24 0.97 -8.52
CA THR A 12 4.33 1.99 -9.09
C THR A 12 3.07 2.06 -8.26
N LYS A 13 2.72 3.26 -7.78
CA LYS A 13 1.45 3.50 -7.09
C LYS A 13 0.45 4.12 -8.06
N VAL A 14 -0.70 3.46 -8.22
CA VAL A 14 -1.77 3.83 -9.15
C VAL A 14 -3.00 4.23 -8.35
N ASP A 15 -3.40 5.50 -8.46
CA ASP A 15 -4.71 5.96 -7.97
C ASP A 15 -5.82 5.50 -8.94
N PRO A 16 -6.79 4.65 -8.51
CA PRO A 16 -7.90 4.20 -9.35
C PRO A 16 -8.96 5.28 -9.61
N ALA A 17 -8.90 6.43 -8.93
CA ALA A 17 -9.72 7.59 -9.26
C ALA A 17 -9.25 8.29 -10.55
N ASP A 18 -7.98 8.14 -10.90
CA ASP A 18 -7.38 8.70 -12.11
C ASP A 18 -7.40 7.68 -13.26
N PRO A 19 -7.66 8.12 -14.50
CA PRO A 19 -7.62 7.23 -15.64
C PRO A 19 -6.18 6.76 -15.91
N LEU A 20 -5.99 5.44 -15.92
CA LEU A 20 -4.73 4.82 -16.34
C LEU A 20 -4.31 5.33 -17.74
N PRO A 21 -3.00 5.63 -17.97
CA PRO A 21 -2.48 6.06 -19.27
C PRO A 21 -2.90 5.13 -20.42
N ASP A 22 -2.95 5.67 -21.65
CA ASP A 22 -3.35 4.88 -22.84
C ASP A 22 -2.42 3.66 -23.06
N ASP A 23 -1.15 3.78 -22.71
CA ASP A 23 -0.17 2.70 -22.72
C ASP A 23 0.30 2.41 -21.29
N ALA A 24 -0.36 1.47 -20.59
CA ALA A 24 0.09 1.04 -19.27
C ALA A 24 1.07 -0.15 -19.34
N SER A 25 1.57 -0.51 -20.54
CA SER A 25 2.62 -1.53 -20.67
C SER A 25 3.93 -1.11 -20.00
N VAL A 26 4.12 0.19 -19.75
CA VAL A 26 5.22 0.73 -18.96
C VAL A 26 5.26 0.16 -17.53
N LEU A 27 4.14 -0.33 -17.01
CA LEU A 27 4.08 -1.05 -15.73
C LEU A 27 4.89 -2.35 -15.75
N GLY A 28 5.18 -2.92 -16.91
CA GLY A 28 6.08 -4.07 -17.03
C GLY A 28 7.54 -3.78 -16.66
N HIS A 29 7.89 -2.52 -16.38
CA HIS A 29 9.22 -2.11 -15.92
C HIS A 29 9.32 -1.89 -14.41
N THR A 30 8.20 -1.94 -13.67
CA THR A 30 8.23 -1.88 -12.20
C THR A 30 8.23 -3.29 -11.61
N ASP A 31 8.60 -3.44 -10.35
CA ASP A 31 8.67 -4.75 -9.68
C ASP A 31 7.36 -5.12 -8.98
N LEU A 32 6.55 -4.12 -8.63
CA LEU A 32 5.24 -4.26 -7.98
C LEU A 32 4.34 -3.06 -8.32
N VAL A 33 3.02 -3.28 -8.35
CA VAL A 33 2.03 -2.20 -8.46
C VAL A 33 1.16 -2.13 -7.21
N ILE A 34 1.07 -0.96 -6.58
CA ILE A 34 0.11 -0.66 -5.51
C ILE A 34 -1.06 0.11 -6.12
N VAL A 35 -2.27 -0.42 -6.02
CA VAL A 35 -3.51 0.30 -6.36
C VAL A 35 -4.09 0.90 -5.09
N GLY A 36 -4.02 2.22 -4.97
CA GLY A 36 -4.40 2.92 -3.74
C GLY A 36 -4.59 4.41 -3.94
N GLY A 37 -5.52 4.97 -3.18
CA GLY A 37 -5.94 6.37 -3.25
C GLY A 37 -7.09 6.64 -2.28
N SER A 38 -7.53 7.89 -2.20
CA SER A 38 -8.56 8.33 -1.25
C SER A 38 -9.78 8.93 -1.93
N ASP A 39 -9.66 10.16 -2.44
CA ASP A 39 -10.74 10.93 -3.05
C ASP A 39 -11.23 10.28 -4.35
N GLY A 40 -12.52 9.97 -4.43
CA GLY A 40 -13.11 9.42 -5.66
C GLY A 40 -12.82 7.93 -5.89
N VAL A 41 -12.10 7.28 -4.97
CA VAL A 41 -11.89 5.84 -4.99
C VAL A 41 -13.18 5.11 -4.57
N THR A 42 -13.49 4.05 -5.30
CA THR A 42 -14.65 3.18 -5.09
C THR A 42 -14.22 1.72 -5.27
N GLU A 43 -15.01 0.77 -4.80
CA GLU A 43 -14.80 -0.65 -5.12
C GLU A 43 -14.74 -0.88 -6.65
N SER A 44 -15.62 -0.23 -7.41
CA SER A 44 -15.75 -0.49 -8.85
C SER A 44 -14.56 0.00 -9.68
N ASN A 45 -14.05 1.22 -9.45
CA ASN A 45 -12.87 1.69 -10.18
C ASN A 45 -11.59 1.02 -9.67
N THR A 46 -11.53 0.62 -8.40
CA THR A 46 -10.43 -0.20 -7.88
C THR A 46 -10.35 -1.53 -8.61
N LEU A 47 -11.45 -2.29 -8.65
CA LEU A 47 -11.49 -3.58 -9.35
C LEU A 47 -11.16 -3.44 -10.84
N ALA A 48 -11.76 -2.46 -11.52
CA ALA A 48 -11.48 -2.22 -12.94
C ALA A 48 -10.01 -1.87 -13.21
N THR A 49 -9.37 -1.13 -12.31
CA THR A 49 -7.94 -0.78 -12.39
C THR A 49 -7.06 -2.00 -12.19
N ILE A 50 -7.35 -2.83 -11.18
CA ILE A 50 -6.65 -4.09 -10.91
C ILE A 50 -6.74 -5.03 -12.11
N GLU A 51 -7.95 -5.26 -12.64
CA GLU A 51 -8.16 -6.12 -13.81
C GLU A 51 -7.41 -5.63 -15.06
N ARG A 52 -7.34 -4.30 -15.24
CA ARG A 52 -6.60 -3.69 -16.34
C ARG A 52 -5.10 -3.91 -16.16
N ILE A 53 -4.55 -3.68 -14.97
CA ILE A 53 -3.13 -3.93 -14.66
C ILE A 53 -2.79 -5.41 -14.88
N ALA A 54 -3.62 -6.34 -14.37
CA ALA A 54 -3.41 -7.77 -14.55
C ALA A 54 -3.44 -8.20 -16.04
N THR A 55 -4.14 -7.46 -16.89
CA THR A 55 -4.16 -7.70 -18.34
C THR A 55 -2.91 -7.15 -19.04
N GLU A 56 -2.46 -5.96 -18.64
CA GLU A 56 -1.35 -5.25 -19.32
C GLU A 56 0.04 -5.66 -18.79
N ALA A 57 0.12 -6.08 -17.53
CA ALA A 57 1.34 -6.48 -16.83
C ALA A 57 1.11 -7.76 -15.98
N PRO A 58 0.82 -8.91 -16.62
CA PRO A 58 0.35 -10.13 -15.93
C PRO A 58 1.37 -10.79 -14.99
N ASP A 59 2.65 -10.47 -15.14
CA ASP A 59 3.74 -11.02 -14.33
C ASP A 59 4.11 -10.12 -13.14
N ILE A 60 3.50 -8.94 -13.02
CA ILE A 60 3.79 -7.98 -11.96
C ILE A 60 2.81 -8.18 -10.80
N PRO A 61 3.29 -8.39 -9.56
CA PRO A 61 2.42 -8.52 -8.40
C PRO A 61 1.63 -7.23 -8.17
N VAL A 62 0.37 -7.38 -7.77
CA VAL A 62 -0.55 -6.26 -7.53
C VAL A 62 -0.99 -6.26 -6.09
N TRP A 63 -0.83 -5.12 -5.43
CA TRP A 63 -1.32 -4.86 -4.09
C TRP A 63 -2.48 -3.88 -4.14
N GLN A 64 -3.45 -4.04 -3.24
CA GLN A 64 -4.44 -3.01 -2.95
C GLN A 64 -4.06 -2.29 -1.65
N GLU A 65 -3.98 -0.96 -1.67
CA GLU A 65 -3.84 -0.13 -0.47
C GLU A 65 -5.13 0.70 -0.29
N PRO A 66 -6.14 0.17 0.42
CA PRO A 66 -7.42 0.85 0.60
C PRO A 66 -7.35 1.92 1.68
N TYR A 67 -7.76 3.15 1.36
CA TYR A 67 -8.00 4.18 2.37
C TYR A 67 -9.18 3.84 3.32
N SER A 68 -10.19 3.14 2.81
CA SER A 68 -11.41 2.78 3.54
C SER A 68 -11.83 1.35 3.22
N GLY A 69 -12.43 0.67 4.20
CA GLY A 69 -13.00 -0.67 4.01
C GLY A 69 -14.12 -0.73 2.96
N SER A 70 -14.66 0.41 2.52
CA SER A 70 -15.59 0.49 1.38
C SER A 70 -14.94 0.32 0.01
N HIS A 71 -13.61 0.35 -0.09
CA HIS A 71 -12.87 0.10 -1.33
C HIS A 71 -12.59 -1.40 -1.53
N VAL A 72 -12.80 -2.19 -0.48
CA VAL A 72 -12.46 -3.61 -0.42
C VAL A 72 -13.72 -4.46 -0.51
N SER A 73 -13.63 -5.50 -1.31
CA SER A 73 -14.65 -6.52 -1.50
C SER A 73 -14.00 -7.86 -1.76
N LYS A 74 -14.81 -8.92 -1.75
CA LYS A 74 -14.33 -10.27 -2.07
C LYS A 74 -13.63 -10.31 -3.43
N ASP A 75 -14.22 -9.66 -4.43
CA ASP A 75 -13.71 -9.68 -5.80
C ASP A 75 -12.39 -8.92 -5.94
N THR A 76 -12.21 -7.81 -5.21
CA THR A 76 -10.93 -7.08 -5.18
C THR A 76 -9.84 -7.87 -4.47
N ILE A 77 -10.15 -8.53 -3.34
CA ILE A 77 -9.20 -9.38 -2.61
C ILE A 77 -8.74 -10.57 -3.46
N GLU A 78 -9.67 -11.23 -4.16
CA GLU A 78 -9.33 -12.37 -5.04
C GLU A 78 -8.52 -11.95 -6.27
N ALA A 79 -8.53 -10.67 -6.63
CA ALA A 79 -7.84 -10.13 -7.80
C ALA A 79 -6.43 -9.57 -7.50
N VAL A 80 -6.04 -9.46 -6.22
CA VAL A 80 -4.73 -8.93 -5.81
C VAL A 80 -3.91 -9.97 -5.05
N ASP A 81 -2.60 -9.77 -5.02
CA ASP A 81 -1.70 -10.60 -4.24
C ASP A 81 -1.81 -10.33 -2.74
N ASN A 82 -2.02 -9.07 -2.37
CA ASN A 82 -2.14 -8.62 -0.99
C ASN A 82 -2.99 -7.35 -0.85
N VAL A 83 -3.49 -7.14 0.37
CA VAL A 83 -4.15 -5.91 0.81
C VAL A 83 -3.29 -5.24 1.89
N ALA A 84 -2.62 -4.16 1.52
CA ALA A 84 -1.76 -3.35 2.38
C ALA A 84 -2.59 -2.39 3.24
N VAL A 85 -2.42 -2.42 4.56
CA VAL A 85 -3.22 -1.64 5.52
C VAL A 85 -2.31 -0.75 6.38
N PRO A 86 -2.25 0.57 6.10
CA PRO A 86 -1.36 1.49 6.80
C PRO A 86 -1.80 1.83 8.23
N ALA A 87 -0.90 1.65 9.20
CA ALA A 87 -1.02 2.19 10.55
C ALA A 87 -0.15 3.45 10.69
N VAL A 88 -0.78 4.63 10.68
CA VAL A 88 -0.07 5.92 10.61
C VAL A 88 0.38 6.38 12.00
N TYR A 89 1.67 6.29 12.29
CA TYR A 89 2.22 6.53 13.64
C TYR A 89 2.17 7.98 14.09
N ASN A 90 2.36 8.92 13.18
CA ASN A 90 2.29 10.35 13.46
C ASN A 90 0.92 10.96 13.11
N GLY A 91 -0.08 10.12 12.85
CA GLY A 91 -1.47 10.52 12.63
C GLY A 91 -2.33 10.43 13.90
N ASP A 92 -3.64 10.54 13.70
CA ASP A 92 -4.62 10.39 14.77
C ASP A 92 -4.93 8.91 15.11
N SER A 93 -5.67 8.69 16.21
CA SER A 93 -6.05 7.33 16.62
C SER A 93 -6.93 6.61 15.60
N ALA A 94 -7.64 7.36 14.76
CA ALA A 94 -8.50 6.78 13.75
C ALA A 94 -7.67 6.07 12.67
N ASN A 95 -6.55 6.67 12.28
CA ASN A 95 -5.64 6.15 11.25
C ASN A 95 -4.55 5.22 11.80
N PHE A 96 -4.37 5.18 13.12
CA PHE A 96 -3.46 4.22 13.77
C PHE A 96 -4.17 2.95 14.29
N VAL A 97 -5.44 3.04 14.71
CA VAL A 97 -6.15 1.90 15.34
C VAL A 97 -7.59 1.74 14.84
N ASP A 98 -8.41 2.79 14.92
CA ASP A 98 -9.87 2.61 14.84
C ASP A 98 -10.30 2.07 13.47
N LYS A 99 -9.70 2.54 12.37
CA LYS A 99 -9.96 2.02 11.01
C LYS A 99 -9.67 0.52 10.89
N HIS A 100 -8.61 0.02 11.53
CA HIS A 100 -8.29 -1.41 11.51
C HIS A 100 -9.33 -2.23 12.27
N VAL A 101 -9.72 -1.75 13.47
CA VAL A 101 -10.76 -2.39 14.26
C VAL A 101 -12.08 -2.43 13.48
N ASP A 102 -12.44 -1.35 12.81
CA ASP A 102 -13.64 -1.28 11.98
C ASP A 102 -13.56 -2.22 10.77
N PHE A 103 -12.42 -2.27 10.07
CA PHE A 103 -12.17 -3.18 8.96
C PHE A 103 -12.34 -4.65 9.40
N PHE A 104 -11.63 -5.08 10.44
CA PHE A 104 -11.72 -6.45 10.94
C PHE A 104 -13.08 -6.77 11.57
N THR A 105 -13.76 -5.78 12.17
CA THR A 105 -15.14 -5.93 12.66
C THR A 105 -16.10 -6.20 11.50
N GLN A 106 -15.95 -5.49 10.38
CA GLN A 106 -16.79 -5.71 9.20
C GLN A 106 -16.52 -7.07 8.57
N ALA A 107 -15.25 -7.44 8.43
CA ALA A 107 -14.82 -8.76 7.98
C ALA A 107 -15.46 -9.89 8.81
N ALA A 108 -15.36 -9.81 10.13
CA ALA A 108 -15.90 -10.81 11.04
C ALA A 108 -17.44 -10.88 11.02
N ARG A 109 -18.15 -9.78 10.70
CA ARG A 109 -19.62 -9.70 10.71
C ARG A 109 -20.28 -10.17 9.41
N LYS A 110 -19.57 -10.19 8.28
CA LYS A 110 -20.16 -10.41 6.94
C LYS A 110 -19.71 -11.69 6.22
N PRO A 111 -19.65 -12.88 6.87
CA PRO A 111 -19.25 -14.11 6.17
C PRO A 111 -20.18 -14.48 5.00
N ALA A 112 -21.47 -14.13 5.08
CA ALA A 112 -22.44 -14.41 4.01
C ALA A 112 -22.31 -13.52 2.76
N GLN A 113 -21.75 -12.30 2.90
CA GLN A 113 -21.50 -11.41 1.75
C GLN A 113 -20.18 -11.76 1.06
N LEU A 114 -19.19 -12.24 1.83
CA LEU A 114 -17.92 -12.74 1.31
C LEU A 114 -18.02 -14.10 0.59
N THR A 115 -19.13 -14.83 0.76
CA THR A 115 -19.34 -16.14 0.12
C THR A 115 -20.15 -16.08 -1.18
N GLY A 116 -20.66 -14.90 -1.58
CA GLY A 116 -21.41 -14.70 -2.83
C GLY A 116 -22.70 -15.54 -2.96
N ALA A 117 -23.15 -16.19 -1.89
CA ALA A 117 -24.18 -17.22 -1.96
C ALA A 117 -25.59 -16.63 -1.76
N ASN A 118 -26.31 -16.41 -2.87
CA ASN A 118 -27.77 -16.22 -2.87
C ASN A 118 -28.56 -17.55 -2.73
N LEU A 119 -27.95 -18.61 -2.20
CA LEU A 119 -28.57 -19.94 -2.06
C LEU A 119 -28.95 -20.27 -0.61
N PRO A 120 -30.07 -20.98 -0.37
CA PRO A 120 -30.45 -21.43 0.96
C PRO A 120 -29.51 -22.56 1.40
N LEU A 121 -28.48 -22.21 2.15
CA LEU A 121 -27.48 -23.15 2.67
C LEU A 121 -27.80 -23.53 4.13
N VAL A 122 -27.50 -24.79 4.47
CA VAL A 122 -27.67 -25.37 5.82
C VAL A 122 -26.65 -24.71 6.77
N GLY A 123 -27.08 -24.38 8.00
CA GLY A 123 -26.31 -23.54 8.96
C GLY A 123 -24.83 -23.91 9.11
N ASP A 124 -24.51 -25.21 9.22
CA ASP A 124 -23.12 -25.68 9.40
C ASP A 124 -22.22 -25.43 8.16
N ILE A 125 -22.80 -25.41 6.96
CA ILE A 125 -22.08 -25.14 5.70
C ILE A 125 -21.85 -23.63 5.52
N VAL A 126 -22.80 -22.81 5.98
CA VAL A 126 -22.64 -21.34 5.98
C VAL A 126 -21.55 -20.92 6.97
N GLU A 127 -21.50 -21.56 8.14
CA GLU A 127 -20.52 -21.22 9.17
C GLU A 127 -19.09 -21.61 8.78
N SER A 128 -18.88 -22.77 8.16
CA SER A 128 -17.56 -23.20 7.66
C SER A 128 -17.04 -22.32 6.53
N LYS A 129 -17.83 -22.11 5.46
CA LYS A 129 -17.45 -21.22 4.36
C LYS A 129 -17.22 -19.78 4.79
N GLY A 130 -17.95 -19.33 5.81
CA GLY A 130 -17.76 -18.02 6.42
C GLY A 130 -16.40 -17.86 7.10
N ARG A 131 -15.91 -18.92 7.75
CA ARG A 131 -14.58 -18.92 8.40
C ARG A 131 -13.46 -18.97 7.38
N ASP A 132 -13.62 -19.76 6.32
CA ASP A 132 -12.64 -19.84 5.24
C ASP A 132 -12.47 -18.47 4.57
N ALA A 133 -13.57 -17.78 4.23
CA ALA A 133 -13.51 -16.45 3.63
C ALA A 133 -12.90 -15.37 4.53
N VAL A 134 -13.06 -15.48 5.86
CA VAL A 134 -12.38 -14.59 6.81
C VAL A 134 -10.89 -14.92 6.88
N THR A 135 -10.51 -16.20 6.78
CA THR A 135 -9.11 -16.64 6.78
C THR A 135 -8.40 -16.17 5.52
N ASP A 136 -9.02 -16.38 4.35
CA ASP A 136 -8.49 -15.92 3.06
C ASP A 136 -8.27 -14.39 3.06
N LEU A 137 -9.22 -13.63 3.62
CA LEU A 137 -9.06 -12.20 3.82
C LEU A 137 -7.87 -11.87 4.75
N THR A 138 -7.78 -12.50 5.92
CA THR A 138 -6.72 -12.20 6.87
C THR A 138 -5.35 -12.59 6.35
N ASP A 139 -5.26 -13.65 5.55
CA ASP A 139 -4.02 -14.11 4.93
C ASP A 139 -3.55 -13.16 3.80
N ALA A 140 -4.48 -12.47 3.15
CA ALA A 140 -4.15 -11.45 2.14
C ALA A 140 -3.69 -10.12 2.75
N VAL A 141 -4.10 -9.81 3.98
CA VAL A 141 -3.82 -8.52 4.63
C VAL A 141 -2.38 -8.43 5.12
N LEU A 142 -1.69 -7.35 4.75
CA LEU A 142 -0.38 -6.98 5.24
C LEU A 142 -0.48 -5.65 6.00
N ALA A 143 0.12 -5.59 7.18
CA ALA A 143 0.20 -4.35 7.95
C ALA A 143 1.41 -3.52 7.50
N GLU A 144 1.23 -2.21 7.42
CA GLU A 144 2.31 -1.28 7.05
C GLU A 144 2.48 -0.24 8.16
N GLY A 145 3.66 -0.14 8.76
CA GLY A 145 3.99 0.97 9.64
C GLY A 145 4.24 2.21 8.79
N TYR A 146 3.50 3.30 9.04
CA TYR A 146 3.50 4.45 8.13
C TYR A 146 3.89 5.74 8.86
N VAL A 147 4.79 6.54 8.28
CA VAL A 147 5.11 7.90 8.76
C VAL A 147 4.95 8.90 7.63
N VAL A 148 4.02 9.85 7.80
CA VAL A 148 3.75 10.90 6.81
C VAL A 148 4.59 12.14 7.11
N GLN A 149 5.48 12.50 6.20
CA GLN A 149 6.48 13.55 6.37
C GLN A 149 6.24 14.80 5.49
N ASN A 150 5.10 14.89 4.81
CA ASN A 150 4.67 16.10 4.09
C ASN A 150 3.30 16.63 4.58
N LEU A 151 3.30 17.73 5.35
CA LEU A 151 2.07 18.36 5.88
C LEU A 151 1.16 18.97 4.80
N ASP A 152 1.70 19.30 3.63
CA ASP A 152 0.93 19.86 2.52
C ASP A 152 0.22 18.78 1.67
N SER A 153 0.41 17.50 2.01
CA SER A 153 -0.17 16.37 1.29
C SER A 153 -1.61 16.08 1.72
N LYS A 154 -2.38 15.44 0.82
CA LYS A 154 -3.70 14.87 1.17
C LYS A 154 -3.56 13.80 2.25
N ALA A 155 -2.52 12.96 2.16
CA ALA A 155 -2.22 11.92 3.14
C ALA A 155 -2.15 12.50 4.56
N ALA A 156 -1.47 13.64 4.76
CA ALA A 156 -1.40 14.28 6.08
C ALA A 156 -2.78 14.78 6.55
N ALA A 157 -3.54 15.44 5.67
CA ALA A 157 -4.87 15.95 6.00
C ALA A 157 -5.86 14.83 6.39
N GLU A 158 -5.82 13.70 5.69
CA GLU A 158 -6.71 12.56 5.93
C GLU A 158 -6.31 11.69 7.12
N SER A 159 -5.01 11.65 7.42
CA SER A 159 -4.48 10.87 8.54
C SER A 159 -4.41 11.65 9.87
N GLY A 160 -4.77 12.93 9.85
CA GLY A 160 -4.74 13.79 11.04
C GLY A 160 -3.31 14.15 11.47
N VAL A 161 -2.36 14.15 10.55
CA VAL A 161 -0.95 14.48 10.82
C VAL A 161 -0.81 16.01 10.84
N ASP A 162 -0.49 16.56 12.01
CA ASP A 162 -0.26 17.99 12.21
C ASP A 162 1.21 18.34 12.51
N THR A 163 2.03 17.33 12.77
CA THR A 163 3.43 17.47 13.19
C THR A 163 4.30 16.42 12.50
N LEU A 164 5.44 16.86 11.97
CA LEU A 164 6.44 15.98 11.38
C LEU A 164 7.33 15.36 12.46
N TYR A 165 7.76 14.13 12.22
CA TYR A 165 8.78 13.49 13.03
C TYR A 165 10.18 14.00 12.67
N THR A 166 11.07 14.12 13.65
CA THR A 166 12.51 14.24 13.37
C THR A 166 13.06 12.90 12.87
N PRO A 167 14.25 12.86 12.23
CA PRO A 167 14.87 11.60 11.81
C PRO A 167 15.01 10.60 12.98
N GLU A 168 15.28 11.05 14.20
CA GLU A 168 15.33 10.18 15.38
C GLU A 168 13.96 9.60 15.75
N GLN A 169 12.88 10.34 15.53
CA GLN A 169 11.52 9.84 15.73
C GLN A 169 11.12 8.87 14.62
N VAL A 170 11.54 9.10 13.36
CA VAL A 170 11.37 8.14 12.25
C VAL A 170 12.13 6.84 12.54
N ALA A 171 13.37 6.92 13.01
CA ALA A 171 14.13 5.77 13.48
C ALA A 171 13.43 5.01 14.62
N GLY A 172 12.86 5.73 15.59
CA GLY A 172 12.08 5.13 16.67
C GLY A 172 10.80 4.43 16.17
N ALA A 173 10.15 5.00 15.17
CA ALA A 173 9.02 4.39 14.47
C ALA A 173 9.44 3.10 13.76
N ALA A 174 10.51 3.13 12.97
CA ALA A 174 11.07 1.96 12.29
C ALA A 174 11.40 0.83 13.27
N LEU A 175 12.08 1.16 14.38
CA LEU A 175 12.39 0.20 15.44
C LEU A 175 11.12 -0.40 16.07
N ALA A 176 10.06 0.40 16.26
CA ALA A 176 8.79 -0.10 16.77
C ALA A 176 8.11 -1.04 15.76
N THR A 177 8.17 -0.72 14.46
CA THR A 177 7.67 -1.56 13.37
C THR A 177 8.31 -2.94 13.39
N GLU A 178 9.64 -2.98 13.43
CA GLU A 178 10.43 -4.22 13.47
C GLU A 178 10.22 -4.99 14.78
N SER A 179 10.47 -4.36 15.93
CA SER A 179 10.67 -5.09 17.19
C SER A 179 9.41 -5.30 18.02
N PHE A 180 8.38 -4.47 17.83
CA PHE A 180 7.18 -4.50 18.66
C PHE A 180 5.93 -4.88 17.88
N PHE A 181 5.74 -4.28 16.72
CA PHE A 181 4.57 -4.54 15.88
C PHE A 181 4.76 -5.75 14.97
N ASP A 182 6.01 -6.06 14.59
CA ASP A 182 6.34 -7.16 13.66
C ASP A 182 5.60 -6.98 12.33
N PHE A 183 5.53 -5.73 11.85
CA PHE A 183 4.89 -5.42 10.57
C PHE A 183 5.89 -5.68 9.44
N PRO A 184 5.45 -6.30 8.33
CA PRO A 184 6.33 -6.64 7.21
C PRO A 184 6.88 -5.43 6.44
N VAL A 185 6.24 -4.27 6.57
CA VAL A 185 6.58 -3.05 5.82
C VAL A 185 6.66 -1.85 6.76
N PHE A 186 7.68 -1.03 6.58
CA PHE A 186 7.77 0.33 7.10
C PHE A 186 7.86 1.32 5.93
N TYR A 187 6.95 2.29 5.88
CA TYR A 187 6.81 3.23 4.76
C TYR A 187 7.03 4.67 5.26
N VAL A 188 8.03 5.34 4.67
CA VAL A 188 8.28 6.78 4.81
C VAL A 188 7.61 7.54 3.66
N GLU A 189 6.56 8.31 3.96
CA GLU A 189 5.70 8.96 2.96
C GLU A 189 5.92 10.47 2.88
N TYR A 190 6.28 10.94 1.70
CA TYR A 190 6.49 12.34 1.34
C TYR A 190 5.56 12.80 0.20
N SER A 191 4.45 12.10 -0.07
CA SER A 191 3.45 12.34 -1.12
C SER A 191 3.38 13.78 -1.59
N GLY A 192 3.62 14.01 -2.90
CA GLY A 192 3.65 15.33 -3.53
C GLY A 192 4.98 16.09 -3.42
N THR A 193 5.99 15.62 -2.68
CA THR A 193 7.32 16.25 -2.62
C THR A 193 8.46 15.26 -2.43
N TYR A 194 9.68 15.65 -2.78
CA TYR A 194 10.89 14.85 -2.53
C TYR A 194 11.50 15.23 -1.17
N GLY A 195 11.43 14.30 -0.21
CA GLY A 195 11.96 14.49 1.16
C GLY A 195 13.47 14.29 1.29
N GLY A 196 14.08 13.53 0.38
CA GLY A 196 15.50 13.18 0.45
C GLY A 196 15.80 12.01 1.38
N PRO A 197 17.09 11.64 1.54
CA PRO A 197 17.49 10.37 2.12
C PRO A 197 17.51 10.33 3.65
N ALA A 198 17.45 11.47 4.36
CA ALA A 198 17.78 11.53 5.79
C ALA A 198 16.89 10.64 6.68
N ASP A 199 15.59 10.61 6.43
CA ASP A 199 14.66 9.77 7.19
C ASP A 199 14.80 8.28 6.84
N VAL A 200 15.17 7.98 5.60
CA VAL A 200 15.47 6.63 5.13
C VAL A 200 16.74 6.11 5.81
N GLU A 201 17.82 6.89 5.81
CA GLU A 201 19.08 6.57 6.50
C GLU A 201 18.89 6.34 8.01
N ALA A 202 17.94 7.07 8.61
CA ALA A 202 17.62 6.93 10.03
C ALA A 202 16.81 5.64 10.30
N ALA A 203 15.83 5.32 9.45
CA ALA A 203 15.02 4.11 9.56
C ALA A 203 15.83 2.83 9.32
N ALA A 204 16.61 2.80 8.24
CA ALA A 204 17.36 1.62 7.79
C ALA A 204 18.36 1.06 8.82
N GLN A 205 18.74 1.85 9.83
CA GLN A 205 19.62 1.39 10.92
C GLN A 205 18.99 0.33 11.83
N TYR A 206 17.66 0.17 11.78
CA TYR A 206 16.89 -0.63 12.73
C TYR A 206 16.02 -1.71 12.08
N LEU A 207 16.03 -1.81 10.74
CA LEU A 207 15.23 -2.77 9.99
C LEU A 207 16.13 -3.87 9.46
N GLU A 208 15.80 -5.13 9.78
CA GLU A 208 16.51 -6.32 9.28
C GLU A 208 15.54 -7.20 8.48
N ASP A 209 14.36 -7.50 9.04
CA ASP A 209 13.34 -8.33 8.40
C ASP A 209 12.22 -7.50 7.74
N THR A 210 11.95 -6.30 8.25
CA THR A 210 10.93 -5.37 7.72
C THR A 210 11.42 -4.68 6.44
N THR A 211 10.58 -4.67 5.40
CA THR A 211 10.85 -3.93 4.16
C THR A 211 10.69 -2.42 4.36
N LEU A 212 11.70 -1.65 3.98
CA LEU A 212 11.69 -0.19 3.99
C LEU A 212 11.25 0.39 2.64
N LEU A 213 10.09 1.03 2.62
CA LEU A 213 9.56 1.75 1.48
C LEU A 213 9.72 3.26 1.66
N TYR A 214 10.03 3.95 0.56
CA TYR A 214 9.98 5.41 0.49
C TYR A 214 9.06 5.83 -0.66
N GLY A 215 8.08 6.68 -0.38
CA GLY A 215 7.23 7.29 -1.39
C GLY A 215 7.32 8.81 -1.33
N GLY A 216 7.34 9.47 -2.49
CA GLY A 216 7.22 10.94 -2.56
C GLY A 216 8.19 11.62 -3.52
N GLY A 217 7.62 12.28 -4.53
CA GLY A 217 8.31 13.26 -5.38
C GLY A 217 9.48 12.74 -6.22
N ILE A 218 9.57 11.42 -6.44
CA ILE A 218 10.55 10.82 -7.35
C ILE A 218 10.18 11.20 -8.79
N GLN A 219 11.12 11.83 -9.51
CA GLN A 219 10.93 12.26 -10.89
C GLN A 219 12.04 11.79 -11.84
N ASN A 220 13.07 11.12 -11.32
CA ASN A 220 14.19 10.59 -12.09
C ASN A 220 15.04 9.60 -11.27
N GLY A 221 15.88 8.84 -11.98
CA GLY A 221 16.70 7.78 -11.40
C GLY A 221 17.84 8.28 -10.52
N THR A 222 18.16 9.58 -10.52
CA THR A 222 19.11 10.13 -9.54
C THR A 222 18.48 10.19 -8.15
N GLN A 223 17.20 10.58 -8.07
CA GLN A 223 16.45 10.53 -6.81
C GLN A 223 16.22 9.08 -6.38
N THR A 224 15.82 8.20 -7.31
CA THR A 224 15.67 6.76 -7.02
C THR A 224 16.92 6.18 -6.40
N ARG A 225 18.08 6.32 -7.07
CA ARG A 225 19.36 5.81 -6.56
C ARG A 225 19.73 6.40 -5.21
N ALA A 226 19.51 7.70 -5.00
CA ALA A 226 19.81 8.33 -3.72
C ALA A 226 19.02 7.74 -2.55
N ILE A 227 17.77 7.31 -2.79
CA ILE A 227 16.91 6.71 -1.76
C ILE A 227 17.26 5.23 -1.54
N LEU A 228 17.52 4.47 -2.61
CA LEU A 228 17.97 3.09 -2.49
C LEU A 228 19.36 3.00 -1.80
N ASP A 229 20.30 3.88 -2.18
CA ASP A 229 21.62 3.96 -1.54
C ASP A 229 21.55 4.35 -0.06
N ALA A 230 20.49 5.05 0.35
CA ALA A 230 20.21 5.41 1.74
C ALA A 230 19.69 4.24 2.59
N GLY A 231 19.34 3.12 1.95
CA GLY A 231 18.92 1.89 2.62
C GLY A 231 17.44 1.55 2.47
N ALA A 232 16.68 2.27 1.64
CA ALA A 232 15.34 1.80 1.28
C ALA A 232 15.45 0.55 0.40
N ASP A 233 14.57 -0.42 0.62
CA ASP A 233 14.46 -1.59 -0.24
C ASP A 233 13.84 -1.21 -1.57
N ALA A 234 12.78 -0.38 -1.55
CA ALA A 234 12.15 0.10 -2.77
C ALA A 234 11.65 1.54 -2.68
N VAL A 235 11.60 2.20 -3.84
CA VAL A 235 10.90 3.47 -4.02
C VAL A 235 9.48 3.24 -4.52
N VAL A 236 8.54 4.06 -4.06
CA VAL A 236 7.15 4.09 -4.50
C VAL A 236 6.91 5.35 -5.32
N VAL A 237 6.55 5.17 -6.59
CA VAL A 237 6.41 6.23 -7.58
C VAL A 237 4.96 6.29 -8.08
N GLY A 238 4.30 7.42 -7.85
CA GLY A 238 2.89 7.65 -8.22
C GLY A 238 2.75 8.75 -9.27
N ASP A 239 2.65 10.00 -8.83
CA ASP A 239 2.27 11.18 -9.63
C ASP A 239 2.80 11.20 -11.09
N ILE A 240 4.10 10.98 -11.28
CA ILE A 240 4.72 11.02 -12.62
C ILE A 240 4.20 9.94 -13.58
N PHE A 241 3.74 8.80 -13.07
CA PHE A 241 3.10 7.76 -13.88
C PHE A 241 1.81 8.25 -14.54
N HIS A 242 1.02 9.05 -13.82
CA HIS A 242 -0.23 9.63 -14.34
C HIS A 242 0.03 10.88 -15.20
N GLU A 243 1.05 11.67 -14.83
CA GLU A 243 1.34 12.95 -15.49
C GLU A 243 2.14 12.80 -16.80
N ASP A 244 3.16 11.93 -16.81
CA ASP A 244 4.12 11.80 -17.91
C ASP A 244 4.72 10.37 -17.96
N PRO A 245 3.99 9.39 -18.55
CA PRO A 245 4.43 7.99 -18.63
C PRO A 245 5.78 7.80 -19.35
N ASP A 246 6.13 8.69 -20.29
CA ASP A 246 7.42 8.64 -20.98
C ASP A 246 8.57 8.96 -20.01
N ARG A 247 8.37 9.91 -19.10
CA ARG A 247 9.34 10.26 -18.05
C ARG A 247 9.27 9.34 -16.83
N PHE A 248 8.16 8.64 -16.61
CA PHE A 248 8.06 7.63 -15.56
C PHE A 248 9.17 6.57 -15.70
N ILE A 249 9.52 6.15 -16.91
CA ILE A 249 10.61 5.19 -17.14
C ILE A 249 11.96 5.70 -16.60
N ASP A 250 12.18 7.02 -16.54
CA ASP A 250 13.40 7.57 -15.97
C ASP A 250 13.50 7.35 -14.46
N THR A 251 12.44 6.94 -13.75
CA THR A 251 12.47 6.64 -12.31
C THR A 251 12.89 5.21 -11.99
N ILE A 252 12.88 4.31 -12.98
CA ILE A 252 13.29 2.91 -12.81
C ILE A 252 14.84 2.84 -12.60
N PRO A 253 15.35 2.05 -11.64
CA PRO A 253 16.78 1.94 -11.32
C PRO A 253 17.72 1.49 -12.46
#